data_AF-B7P601-F1
#
_entry.id   AF-B7P601-F1
#
_cell.length_a   1.000
_cell.length_b   1.000
_cell.length_c   1.000
_cell.angle_alpha   90.00
_cell.angle_beta   90.00
_cell.angle_gamma   90.00
#
_symmetry.space_group_name_H-M   'P 1'
#
loop_
_entity.id
_entity.type
_entity.pdbx_description
1 polymer ?
#
loop_
_entity_poly.entity_id
_entity_poly.type
_entity_poly.pdbx_seq_one_letter_code
_entity_poly.pdbx_strand_id
1 'polypeptide(L)'
;MEVAASAVETNGSVLDNFSIEVTDMDFANKARNLAAITYVSGYCAHTELKKLSCTACRANLVLERDIHVENSDIIRSMNRGGLKFPQPAVVNAVVTTEIVLDKLRSEKYATQFHGLPNQKAALLTLTHNILDDSNDLDVCDSGHSPQLVMRHILSAATNIVLNNYCKTKNDQLVLKKLTQKRKMKTLKH
;
A
#
# COMPACT_ATOMS: atom_id res chain seq x y z
N MET A 1 14.75 31.54 -5.84
CA MET A 1 14.66 30.43 -4.87
C MET A 1 14.21 29.22 -5.66
N GLU A 2 15.17 28.46 -6.18
CA GLU A 2 14.94 27.37 -7.13
C GLU A 2 14.26 26.20 -6.42
N VAL A 3 13.08 25.82 -6.91
CA VAL A 3 12.44 24.56 -6.53
C VAL A 3 13.13 23.48 -7.35
N ALA A 4 13.97 22.69 -6.69
CA ALA A 4 14.58 21.52 -7.28
C ALA A 4 13.47 20.52 -7.66
N ALA A 5 13.09 20.54 -8.94
CA ALA A 5 12.40 19.45 -9.59
C ALA A 5 13.35 18.25 -9.57
N SER A 6 13.20 17.38 -8.58
CA SER A 6 13.86 16.08 -8.57
C SER A 6 13.29 15.25 -9.72
N ALA A 7 14.02 15.23 -10.82
CA ALA A 7 13.77 14.40 -11.98
C ALA A 7 13.68 12.94 -11.54
N VAL A 8 12.60 12.29 -11.95
CA VAL A 8 12.26 10.92 -11.59
C VAL A 8 12.98 9.98 -12.53
N GLU A 9 14.06 9.35 -12.07
CA GLU A 9 14.60 8.17 -12.75
C GLU A 9 13.70 6.97 -12.42
N THR A 10 12.74 6.70 -13.29
CA THR A 10 12.10 5.39 -13.39
C THR A 10 13.18 4.39 -13.79
N ASN A 11 13.55 3.48 -12.88
CA ASN A 11 14.53 2.42 -13.17
C ASN A 11 13.93 1.46 -14.21
N GLY A 12 14.10 1.75 -15.50
CA GLY A 12 13.59 0.94 -16.62
C GLY A 12 13.97 -0.53 -16.51
N SER A 13 15.15 -0.81 -15.94
CA SER A 13 15.63 -2.17 -15.67
C SER A 13 14.71 -3.00 -14.76
N VAL A 14 13.92 -2.38 -13.88
CA VAL A 14 12.95 -3.12 -13.04
C VAL A 14 11.74 -3.56 -13.87
N LEU A 15 11.26 -2.71 -14.78
CA LEU A 15 10.09 -3.00 -15.59
C LEU A 15 10.37 -4.16 -16.57
N ASP A 16 11.56 -4.17 -17.17
CA ASP A 16 11.99 -5.25 -18.08
C ASP A 16 12.12 -6.61 -17.37
N ASN A 17 12.46 -6.57 -16.07
CA ASN A 17 12.72 -7.74 -15.25
C ASN A 17 11.44 -8.41 -14.71
N PHE A 18 10.33 -7.68 -14.65
CA PHE A 18 9.08 -8.17 -14.07
C PHE A 18 7.90 -7.85 -14.97
N SER A 19 7.49 -8.82 -15.79
CA SER A 19 6.24 -8.74 -16.55
C SER A 19 5.05 -9.04 -15.63
N ILE A 20 4.50 -7.98 -15.03
CA ILE A 20 3.34 -8.03 -14.13
C ILE A 20 2.17 -7.36 -14.81
N GLU A 21 1.11 -8.12 -15.00
CA GLU A 21 -0.20 -7.63 -15.39
C GLU A 21 -1.12 -7.66 -14.16
N VAL A 22 -2.12 -6.80 -14.07
CA VAL A 22 -3.16 -6.82 -13.04
C VAL A 22 -4.51 -7.03 -13.72
N THR A 23 -5.25 -8.03 -13.28
CA THR A 23 -6.50 -8.49 -13.92
C THR A 23 -7.68 -8.38 -12.96
N ASP A 24 -8.90 -8.38 -13.48
CA ASP A 24 -10.13 -8.37 -12.66
C ASP A 24 -10.19 -9.55 -11.68
N MET A 25 -9.63 -10.70 -12.06
CA MET A 25 -9.54 -11.86 -11.19
C MET A 25 -8.65 -11.59 -9.97
N ASP A 26 -7.58 -10.80 -10.12
CA ASP A 26 -6.73 -10.40 -9.00
C ASP A 26 -7.51 -9.54 -7.99
N PHE A 27 -8.34 -8.60 -8.48
CA PHE A 27 -9.23 -7.81 -7.62
C PHE A 27 -10.29 -8.68 -6.94
N ALA A 28 -10.91 -9.62 -7.66
CA ALA A 28 -11.87 -10.56 -7.09
C ALA A 28 -11.26 -11.37 -5.94
N ASN A 29 -10.01 -11.80 -6.08
CA ASN A 29 -9.27 -12.52 -5.02
C ASN A 29 -9.00 -11.67 -3.78
N LYS A 30 -9.03 -10.34 -3.90
CA LYS A 30 -8.86 -9.38 -2.80
C LYS A 30 -10.17 -9.00 -2.11
N ALA A 31 -11.34 -9.34 -2.66
CA ALA A 31 -12.64 -8.93 -2.14
C ALA A 31 -12.84 -9.25 -0.64
N ARG A 32 -12.40 -10.44 -0.19
CA ARG A 32 -12.48 -10.85 1.23
C ARG A 32 -11.66 -9.98 2.19
N ASN A 33 -10.65 -9.29 1.69
CA ASN A 33 -9.76 -8.43 2.46
C ASN A 33 -10.04 -6.94 2.25
N LEU A 34 -11.07 -6.59 1.48
CA LEU A 34 -11.35 -5.22 1.06
C LEU A 34 -11.53 -4.27 2.24
N ALA A 35 -12.15 -4.72 3.34
CA ALA A 35 -12.28 -3.93 4.55
C ALA A 35 -10.91 -3.55 5.17
N ALA A 36 -9.99 -4.51 5.24
CA ALA A 36 -8.64 -4.27 5.76
C ALA A 36 -7.83 -3.37 4.81
N ILE A 37 -7.96 -3.59 3.50
CA ILE A 37 -7.33 -2.75 2.47
C ILE A 37 -7.85 -1.31 2.55
N THR A 38 -9.16 -1.13 2.69
CA THR A 38 -9.80 0.19 2.86
C THR A 38 -9.29 0.89 4.12
N TYR A 39 -9.14 0.15 5.22
CA TYR A 39 -8.55 0.68 6.45
C TYR A 39 -7.11 1.18 6.22
N VAL A 40 -6.27 0.37 5.56
CA VAL A 40 -4.89 0.76 5.22
C VAL A 40 -4.86 1.98 4.30
N SER A 41 -5.79 2.04 3.35
CA SER A 41 -5.94 3.17 2.41
C SER A 41 -6.26 4.47 3.15
N GLY A 42 -7.20 4.43 4.10
CA GLY A 42 -7.52 5.57 4.95
C GLY A 42 -6.32 6.04 5.80
N TYR A 43 -5.50 5.10 6.28
CA TYR A 43 -4.26 5.43 6.97
C TYR A 43 -3.19 6.06 6.06
N CYS A 44 -3.04 5.56 4.82
CA CYS A 44 -2.15 6.16 3.81
C CYS A 44 -2.56 7.61 3.53
N ALA A 45 -3.84 7.85 3.24
CA ALA A 45 -4.37 9.18 2.99
C ALA A 45 -4.14 10.12 4.18
N HIS A 46 -4.44 9.67 5.40
CA HIS A 46 -4.20 10.47 6.62
C HIS A 46 -2.73 10.85 6.80
N THR A 47 -1.82 9.91 6.54
CA THR A 47 -0.37 10.14 6.69
C THR A 47 0.14 11.18 5.69
N GLU A 48 -0.33 11.15 4.45
CA GLU A 48 0.09 12.10 3.42
C GLU A 48 -0.58 13.47 3.58
N LEU A 49 -1.83 13.52 4.03
CA LEU A 49 -2.51 14.79 4.29
C LEU A 49 -1.87 15.60 5.42
N LYS A 50 -1.27 14.93 6.41
CA LYS A 50 -0.44 15.60 7.43
C LYS A 50 0.80 16.29 6.86
N LYS A 51 1.31 15.84 5.71
CA LYS A 51 2.50 16.39 5.05
C LYS A 51 2.14 17.46 4.03
N LEU A 52 1.12 17.21 3.21
CA LEU A 52 0.76 18.07 2.08
C LEU A 52 0.06 19.35 2.51
N SER A 53 -0.78 19.31 3.56
CA SER A 53 -1.58 20.46 4.02
C SER A 53 -2.38 21.19 2.91
N CYS A 54 -2.67 20.55 1.76
CA CYS A 54 -3.52 21.06 0.67
C CYS A 54 -4.97 20.59 0.86
N THR A 55 -5.92 21.52 0.87
CA THR A 55 -7.36 21.23 0.95
C THR A 55 -7.88 20.55 -0.32
N ALA A 56 -7.37 20.89 -1.50
CA ALA A 56 -7.72 20.19 -2.74
C ALA A 56 -7.20 18.74 -2.73
N CYS A 57 -5.95 18.51 -2.29
CA CYS A 57 -5.43 17.15 -2.07
C CYS A 57 -6.25 16.37 -1.04
N ARG A 58 -6.85 17.05 -0.04
CA ARG A 58 -7.79 16.42 0.87
C ARG A 58 -9.02 15.88 0.14
N ALA A 59 -9.66 16.69 -0.70
CA ALA A 59 -10.82 16.22 -1.49
C ALA A 59 -10.45 15.03 -2.40
N ASN A 60 -9.26 15.07 -3.01
CA ASN A 60 -8.74 13.99 -3.87
C ASN A 60 -8.40 12.69 -3.12
N LEU A 61 -8.07 12.78 -1.83
CA LEU A 61 -7.59 11.62 -1.07
C LEU A 61 -8.64 11.05 -0.12
N VAL A 62 -9.57 11.88 0.36
CA VAL A 62 -10.55 11.47 1.36
C VAL A 62 -11.94 11.98 1.02
N LEU A 63 -12.94 11.12 1.26
CA LEU A 63 -14.34 11.52 1.23
C LEU A 63 -14.65 12.30 2.51
N GLU A 64 -15.25 13.48 2.35
CA GLU A 64 -15.90 14.17 3.46
C GLU A 64 -17.22 13.47 3.77
N ARG A 65 -17.13 12.42 4.60
CA ARG A 65 -18.29 11.78 5.20
C ARG A 65 -18.28 12.07 6.70
N ASP A 66 -19.25 12.85 7.14
CA ASP A 66 -19.61 12.89 8.54
C ASP A 66 -20.36 11.61 8.89
N ILE A 67 -19.78 10.80 9.77
CA ILE A 67 -20.49 9.65 10.34
C ILE A 67 -21.46 10.21 11.38
N HIS A 68 -22.71 10.47 10.99
CA HIS A 68 -23.81 10.57 11.93
C HIS A 68 -24.33 9.17 12.23
N VAL A 69 -23.68 8.52 13.20
CA VAL A 69 -24.17 7.27 13.79
C VAL A 69 -24.57 7.56 15.23
N GLU A 70 -25.86 7.39 15.53
CA GLU A 70 -26.37 7.38 16.90
C GLU A 70 -25.67 6.23 17.66
N ASN A 71 -25.18 6.50 18.89
CA ASN A 71 -24.34 5.59 19.68
C ASN A 71 -22.97 5.23 19.04
N SER A 72 -22.29 6.22 18.48
CA SER A 72 -20.98 6.04 17.83
C SER A 72 -19.77 5.96 18.77
N ASP A 73 -19.92 5.80 20.09
CA ASP A 73 -18.78 5.83 21.02
C ASP A 73 -17.73 4.74 20.74
N ILE A 74 -18.15 3.57 20.24
CA ILE A 74 -17.24 2.49 19.82
C ILE A 74 -16.52 2.86 18.50
N ILE A 75 -17.25 3.42 17.53
CA ILE A 75 -16.68 3.84 16.24
C ILE A 75 -15.75 5.05 16.43
N ARG A 76 -16.11 5.98 17.32
CA ARG A 76 -15.31 7.15 17.71
C ARG A 76 -14.09 6.75 18.55
N SER A 77 -14.17 5.73 19.40
CA SER A 77 -13.00 5.24 20.15
C SER A 77 -12.06 4.37 19.30
N MET A 78 -12.57 3.68 18.27
CA MET A 78 -11.77 3.02 17.24
C MET A 78 -11.15 4.02 16.25
N ASN A 79 -11.87 5.10 15.92
CA ASN A 79 -11.34 6.26 15.23
C ASN A 79 -10.49 7.08 16.19
N ARG A 80 -9.25 6.64 16.43
CA ARG A 80 -8.23 7.38 17.22
C ARG A 80 -7.81 8.71 16.56
N GLY A 81 -8.76 9.62 16.32
CA GLY A 81 -8.55 10.99 15.83
C GLY A 81 -7.97 11.13 14.43
N GLY A 82 -8.03 10.12 13.56
CA GLY A 82 -7.28 10.21 12.30
C GLY A 82 -7.55 9.17 11.21
N LEU A 83 -8.49 8.24 11.35
CA LEU A 83 -8.82 7.38 10.21
C LEU A 83 -9.77 8.15 9.28
N LYS A 84 -9.35 8.34 8.02
CA LYS A 84 -10.14 9.04 7.01
C LYS A 84 -10.80 8.02 6.07
N PHE A 85 -11.98 8.35 5.55
CA PHE A 85 -12.59 7.57 4.47
C PHE A 85 -11.80 7.83 3.19
N PRO A 86 -11.06 6.86 2.66
CA PRO A 86 -10.26 7.07 1.45
C PRO A 86 -11.18 7.23 0.24
N GLN A 87 -10.74 8.03 -0.74
CA GLN A 87 -11.34 8.03 -2.07
C GLN A 87 -11.10 6.67 -2.78
N PRO A 88 -11.97 6.27 -3.72
CA PRO A 88 -11.79 5.02 -4.47
C PRO A 88 -10.42 4.90 -5.15
N ALA A 89 -9.88 6.00 -5.68
CA ALA A 89 -8.54 6.03 -6.29
C ALA A 89 -7.44 5.62 -5.29
N VAL A 90 -7.55 6.02 -4.03
CA VAL A 90 -6.60 5.63 -2.96
C VAL A 90 -6.75 4.15 -2.63
N VAL A 91 -7.99 3.64 -2.56
CA VAL A 91 -8.24 2.21 -2.35
C VAL A 91 -7.68 1.38 -3.50
N ASN A 92 -7.90 1.83 -4.75
CA ASN A 92 -7.37 1.20 -5.95
C ASN A 92 -5.83 1.16 -5.91
N ALA A 93 -5.19 2.26 -5.56
CA ALA A 93 -3.74 2.32 -5.42
C ALA A 93 -3.19 1.30 -4.41
N VAL A 94 -3.82 1.18 -3.24
CA VAL A 94 -3.38 0.25 -2.18
C VAL A 94 -3.64 -1.20 -2.58
N VAL A 95 -4.82 -1.54 -3.14
CA VAL A 95 -5.10 -2.93 -3.57
C VAL A 95 -4.19 -3.35 -4.70
N THR A 96 -3.91 -2.47 -5.67
CA THR A 96 -2.97 -2.75 -6.77
C THR A 96 -1.56 -2.97 -6.21
N THR A 97 -1.11 -2.15 -5.26
CA THR A 97 0.17 -2.37 -4.57
C THR A 97 0.24 -3.77 -3.93
N GLU A 98 -0.84 -4.21 -3.27
CA GLU A 98 -0.89 -5.56 -2.69
C GLU A 98 -0.87 -6.67 -3.74
N ILE A 99 -1.62 -6.51 -4.84
CA ILE A 99 -1.65 -7.48 -5.94
C ILE A 99 -0.26 -7.62 -6.56
N VAL A 100 0.41 -6.51 -6.86
CA VAL A 100 1.76 -6.50 -7.41
C VAL A 100 2.73 -7.20 -6.45
N LEU A 101 2.65 -6.93 -5.15
CA LEU A 101 3.45 -7.63 -4.15
C LEU A 101 3.18 -9.13 -4.12
N ASP A 102 1.91 -9.57 -4.20
CA ASP A 102 1.58 -10.99 -4.25
C ASP A 102 2.15 -11.67 -5.49
N LYS A 103 2.11 -11.01 -6.65
CA LYS A 103 2.73 -11.52 -7.89
C LYS A 103 4.25 -11.58 -7.78
N LEU A 104 4.90 -10.57 -7.23
CA LEU A 104 6.34 -10.57 -6.96
C LEU A 104 6.77 -11.67 -5.99
N ARG A 105 5.86 -12.13 -5.12
CA ARG A 105 6.09 -13.22 -4.18
C ARG A 105 5.73 -14.60 -4.72
N SER A 106 5.17 -14.69 -5.93
CA SER A 106 4.92 -15.97 -6.59
C SER A 106 6.22 -16.70 -6.89
N GLU A 107 6.16 -18.02 -7.08
CA GLU A 107 7.34 -18.83 -7.42
C GLU A 107 8.09 -18.29 -8.64
N LYS A 108 7.37 -17.68 -9.58
CA LYS A 108 7.93 -17.07 -10.79
C LYS A 108 8.93 -15.96 -10.50
N TYR A 109 8.66 -15.11 -9.51
CA TYR A 109 9.42 -13.86 -9.29
C TYR A 109 10.08 -13.76 -7.91
N ALA A 110 9.74 -14.64 -6.95
CA ALA A 110 10.15 -14.51 -5.56
C ALA A 110 11.67 -14.42 -5.38
N THR A 111 12.44 -15.33 -5.99
CA THR A 111 13.90 -15.34 -5.85
C THR A 111 14.53 -14.05 -6.36
N GLN A 112 14.10 -13.60 -7.55
CA GLN A 112 14.59 -12.38 -8.16
C GLN A 112 14.22 -11.15 -7.32
N PHE A 113 12.96 -11.06 -6.88
CA PHE A 113 12.47 -9.96 -6.06
C PHE A 113 13.20 -9.89 -4.71
N HIS A 114 13.37 -11.01 -4.02
CA HIS A 114 14.09 -11.06 -2.73
C HIS A 114 15.58 -10.76 -2.89
N GLY A 115 16.17 -11.05 -4.05
CA GLY A 115 17.56 -10.71 -4.37
C GLY A 115 17.81 -9.23 -4.70
N LEU A 116 16.78 -8.41 -4.86
CA LEU A 116 16.96 -7.00 -5.19
C LEU A 116 17.60 -6.22 -4.03
N PRO A 117 18.44 -5.21 -4.31
CA PRO A 117 18.98 -4.33 -3.27
C PRO A 117 17.92 -3.40 -2.67
N ASN A 118 16.83 -3.14 -3.40
CA ASN A 118 15.76 -2.24 -2.96
C ASN A 118 14.38 -2.69 -3.44
N GLN A 119 13.75 -3.59 -2.68
CA GLN A 119 12.41 -4.13 -2.95
C GLN A 119 11.33 -3.04 -2.91
N LYS A 120 11.51 -2.02 -2.05
CA LYS A 120 10.59 -0.90 -1.94
C LYS A 120 10.54 -0.10 -3.24
N ALA A 121 11.70 0.27 -3.78
CA ALA A 121 11.77 1.02 -5.03
C ALA A 121 11.18 0.20 -6.20
N ALA A 122 11.45 -1.11 -6.23
CA ALA A 122 10.91 -1.98 -7.27
C ALA A 122 9.38 -2.08 -7.22
N LEU A 123 8.81 -2.37 -6.04
CA LEU A 123 7.35 -2.44 -5.87
C LEU A 123 6.67 -1.11 -6.20
N LEU A 124 7.24 0.00 -5.74
CA LEU A 124 6.74 1.34 -6.05
C LEU A 124 6.74 1.61 -7.57
N THR A 125 7.84 1.30 -8.25
CA THR A 125 8.01 1.53 -9.70
C THR A 125 7.01 0.70 -10.50
N LEU A 126 6.89 -0.59 -10.20
CA LEU A 126 5.97 -1.50 -10.89
C LEU A 126 4.51 -1.07 -10.69
N THR A 127 4.14 -0.73 -9.46
CA THR A 127 2.77 -0.31 -9.15
C THR A 127 2.43 1.03 -9.80
N HIS A 128 3.36 1.98 -9.81
CA HIS A 128 3.16 3.27 -10.48
C HIS A 128 2.94 3.09 -11.98
N ASN A 129 3.76 2.27 -12.64
CA ASN A 129 3.62 1.99 -14.07
C ASN A 129 2.25 1.37 -14.43
N ILE A 130 1.68 0.54 -13.55
CA ILE A 130 0.35 -0.06 -13.77
C ILE A 130 -0.78 0.97 -13.60
N LEU A 131 -0.60 1.97 -12.72
CA LEU A 131 -1.61 2.98 -12.40
C LEU A 131 -1.50 4.26 -13.23
N ASP A 132 -0.37 4.50 -13.90
CA ASP A 132 -0.16 5.70 -14.73
C ASP A 132 -1.22 5.83 -15.84
N ASP A 133 -1.81 4.72 -16.28
CA ASP A 133 -2.91 4.69 -17.26
C ASP A 133 -4.28 5.08 -16.67
N SER A 134 -4.43 5.20 -15.35
CA SER A 134 -5.72 5.33 -14.64
C SER A 134 -5.76 6.46 -13.60
N ASN A 135 -5.07 7.58 -13.84
CA ASN A 135 -4.91 8.59 -12.79
C ASN A 135 -6.19 9.45 -12.59
N ASP A 136 -7.03 9.02 -11.64
CA ASP A 136 -8.34 9.63 -11.32
C ASP A 136 -8.26 10.85 -10.37
N LEU A 137 -7.08 11.45 -10.16
CA LEU A 137 -6.91 12.57 -9.23
C LEU A 137 -6.88 13.91 -9.97
N ASP A 138 -7.56 14.91 -9.42
CA ASP A 138 -7.55 16.27 -9.96
C ASP A 138 -6.25 17.03 -9.63
N VAL A 139 -5.91 18.02 -10.46
CA VAL A 139 -4.80 18.94 -10.17
C VAL A 139 -5.14 19.81 -8.96
N CYS A 140 -4.28 19.85 -7.92
CA CYS A 140 -4.49 20.72 -6.75
C CYS A 140 -4.05 22.16 -7.10
N ASP A 141 -4.88 23.15 -6.73
CA ASP A 141 -4.61 24.59 -6.94
C ASP A 141 -3.32 25.08 -6.25
N SER A 142 -2.76 24.29 -5.33
CA SER A 142 -1.46 24.54 -4.69
C SER A 142 -0.26 24.02 -5.50
N GLY A 143 -0.46 23.56 -6.75
CA GLY A 143 0.61 23.15 -7.66
C GLY A 143 1.06 21.69 -7.51
N HIS A 144 0.36 20.87 -6.73
CA HIS A 144 0.65 19.43 -6.66
C HIS A 144 0.02 18.71 -7.84
N SER A 145 0.85 18.04 -8.65
CA SER A 145 0.35 17.22 -9.73
C SER A 145 -0.31 15.93 -9.21
N PRO A 146 -1.33 15.39 -9.91
CA PRO A 146 -1.93 14.08 -9.63
C PRO A 146 -0.90 12.97 -9.44
N GLN A 147 0.13 12.95 -10.29
CA GLN A 147 1.22 11.97 -10.26
C GLN A 147 2.04 12.07 -8.98
N LEU A 148 2.34 13.29 -8.53
CA LEU A 148 3.08 13.50 -7.27
C LEU A 148 2.25 13.01 -6.07
N VAL A 149 0.96 13.36 -6.03
CA VAL A 149 0.05 12.94 -4.96
C VAL A 149 -0.10 11.42 -4.94
N MET A 150 -0.30 10.79 -6.11
CA MET A 150 -0.39 9.33 -6.23
C MET A 150 0.91 8.66 -5.78
N ARG A 151 2.08 9.18 -6.17
CA ARG A 151 3.38 8.66 -5.74
C ARG A 151 3.55 8.70 -4.22
N HIS A 152 3.07 9.75 -3.55
CA HIS A 152 3.09 9.83 -2.10
C HIS A 152 2.24 8.73 -1.46
N ILE A 153 1.02 8.52 -1.97
CA ILE A 153 0.14 7.42 -1.53
C ILE A 153 0.79 6.07 -1.76
N LEU A 154 1.32 5.81 -2.96
CA LEU A 154 1.97 4.54 -3.29
C LEU A 154 3.21 4.29 -2.43
N SER A 155 3.99 5.33 -2.11
CA SER A 155 5.14 5.21 -1.20
C SER A 155 4.69 4.80 0.21
N ALA A 156 3.62 5.40 0.73
CA ALA A 156 3.02 5.03 2.01
C ALA A 156 2.48 3.59 1.99
N ALA A 157 1.71 3.23 0.96
CA ALA A 157 1.16 1.88 0.78
C ALA A 157 2.27 0.83 0.70
N THR A 158 3.27 1.04 -0.15
CA THR A 158 4.45 0.18 -0.34
C THR A 158 5.15 -0.10 0.99
N ASN A 159 5.39 0.94 1.81
CA ASN A 159 5.98 0.75 3.13
C ASN A 159 5.13 -0.16 4.02
N ILE A 160 3.82 0.09 4.07
CA ILE A 160 2.92 -0.64 4.95
C ILE A 160 2.82 -2.10 4.51
N VAL A 161 2.60 -2.38 3.23
CA VAL A 161 2.44 -3.75 2.74
C VAL A 161 3.72 -4.57 2.89
N LEU A 162 4.90 -3.97 2.64
CA LEU A 162 6.19 -4.65 2.86
C LEU A 162 6.45 -4.90 4.34
N ASN A 163 6.17 -3.92 5.21
CA ASN A 163 6.31 -4.10 6.66
C ASN A 163 5.39 -5.21 7.17
N ASN A 164 4.14 -5.24 6.72
CA ASN A 164 3.17 -6.27 7.09
C ASN A 164 3.60 -7.65 6.57
N TYR A 165 4.15 -7.72 5.36
CA TYR A 165 4.72 -8.93 4.80
C TYR A 165 5.88 -9.47 5.65
N CYS A 166 6.86 -8.62 5.98
CA CYS A 166 8.00 -9.00 6.80
C CYS A 166 7.56 -9.48 8.19
N LYS A 167 6.62 -8.77 8.84
CA LYS A 167 6.04 -9.19 10.13
C LYS A 167 5.38 -10.57 10.02
N THR A 168 4.53 -10.77 9.03
CA THR A 168 3.85 -12.05 8.80
C THR A 168 4.84 -13.21 8.59
N LYS A 169 5.90 -12.98 7.81
CA LYS A 169 6.95 -13.99 7.61
C LYS A 169 7.73 -14.29 8.89
N ASN A 170 8.06 -13.26 9.66
CA ASN A 170 8.74 -13.43 10.95
C ASN A 170 7.88 -14.20 11.95
N ASP A 171 6.59 -13.88 12.05
CA ASP A 171 5.64 -14.57 12.92
C ASP A 171 5.52 -16.06 12.56
N GLN A 172 5.46 -16.38 11.26
CA GLN A 172 5.48 -17.76 10.78
C GLN A 172 6.77 -18.50 11.17
N LEU A 173 7.93 -17.85 11.09
CA LEU A 173 9.21 -18.44 11.49
C LEU A 173 9.27 -18.68 13.00
N VAL A 174 8.78 -17.74 13.80
CA VAL A 174 8.67 -17.88 15.27
C VAL A 174 7.78 -19.06 15.62
N LEU A 175 6.60 -19.16 14.99
CA LEU A 175 5.65 -20.24 15.22
C LEU A 175 6.25 -21.61 14.86
N LYS A 176 6.94 -21.71 13.72
CA LYS A 176 7.65 -22.94 13.31
C LYS A 176 8.70 -23.35 14.33
N LYS A 177 9.52 -22.41 14.82
CA LYS A 177 10.54 -22.68 15.86
C LYS A 177 9.90 -23.16 17.16
N LEU A 178 8.78 -22.56 17.58
CA LEU A 178 8.06 -22.97 18.78
C LEU A 178 7.49 -24.39 18.65
N THR A 179 6.89 -24.72 17.51
CA THR A 179 6.36 -26.07 17.25
C THR A 179 7.47 -27.11 17.18
N GLN A 180 8.60 -26.82 16.54
CA GLN A 180 9.76 -27.72 16.51
C GLN A 180 10.34 -27.94 17.91
N LYS A 181 10.49 -26.89 18.73
CA LYS A 181 10.92 -27.01 20.13
C LYS A 181 9.97 -27.87 20.97
N ARG A 182 8.65 -27.76 20.76
CA ARG A 182 7.64 -28.60 21.45
C ARG A 182 7.75 -30.08 21.04
N LYS A 183 7.95 -30.37 19.75
CA LYS A 183 8.18 -31.74 19.25
C LYS A 183 9.45 -32.37 19.84
N MET A 184 10.56 -31.62 19.88
CA MET A 184 11.82 -32.12 20.47
C MET A 184 11.72 -32.38 21.99
N LYS A 185 10.87 -31.64 22.71
CA LYS A 185 10.62 -31.88 24.15
C LYS A 185 9.79 -33.14 24.42
N THR A 186 8.94 -33.55 23.48
CA THR A 186 8.05 -34.72 23.62
C THR A 186 8.67 -36.01 23.10
N LEU A 187 9.80 -35.94 22.38
CA LEU A 187 10.57 -37.08 21.86
C LEU A 187 11.64 -37.59 22.84
N LYS A 188 11.69 -37.10 24.08
CA LYS A 188 12.54 -37.67 25.12
C LYS A 188 11.83 -38.90 25.73
N HIS A 189 12.07 -40.06 25.13
CA HIS A 189 11.80 -41.37 25.72
C HIS A 189 13.12 -42.11 25.89
#